data_AF-D3AVT8-F1
#
_entry.id   AF-D3AVT8-F1
#
_cell.length_a   1.000
_cell.length_b   1.000
_cell.length_c   1.000
_cell.angle_alpha   90.00
_cell.angle_beta   90.00
_cell.angle_gamma   90.00
#
_symmetry.space_group_name_H-M   'P 1'
#
loop_
_entity.id
_entity.type
_entity.pdbx_description
1 polymer ?
#
loop_
_entity_poly.entity_id
_entity_poly.type
_entity_poly.pdbx_seq_one_letter_code
_entity_poly.pdbx_strand_id
1 'polypeptide(L)'
;MTLTMTELIAKNINDPTLKDWAMPSFTTTTYTDRIVGAVCLMATMKKLEVNSKDKVQRLNEFDLQEKLMSKWTTMLNPIIDQFIASVEGKADTEWWNRIANHVGGGSGPTWLSGWITVFSCFAEDGEWRGDDKEKHGFRTKGELVSEWPLIDTEEIAHGYVVLDVKIDDNGTMYDAQLFGGHYTVKLADEKSTIVPQLNWCMMVKESDLPALKKN
;
A
#
# COMPACT_ATOMS: atom_id res chain seq x y z
N MET A 1 -26.34 -19.71 1.48
CA MET A 1 -25.33 -20.38 0.63
C MET A 1 -23.95 -19.77 0.82
N THR A 2 -23.74 -18.48 0.54
CA THR A 2 -22.46 -17.77 0.72
C THR A 2 -21.96 -17.72 2.17
N LEU A 3 -22.84 -17.36 3.11
CA LEU A 3 -22.53 -17.37 4.56
C LEU A 3 -22.21 -18.78 5.09
N THR A 4 -22.89 -19.79 4.52
CA THR A 4 -22.67 -21.20 4.82
C THR A 4 -21.29 -21.67 4.33
N MET A 5 -20.81 -21.15 3.20
CA MET A 5 -19.44 -21.40 2.75
C MET A 5 -18.40 -20.69 3.62
N THR A 6 -18.68 -19.49 4.14
CA THR A 6 -17.79 -18.82 5.10
C THR A 6 -17.67 -19.60 6.42
N GLU A 7 -18.75 -20.25 6.86
CA GLU A 7 -18.73 -21.17 8.01
C GLU A 7 -17.93 -22.45 7.72
N LEU A 8 -18.03 -23.00 6.51
CA LEU A 8 -17.21 -24.14 6.08
C LEU A 8 -15.72 -23.78 5.97
N ILE A 9 -15.42 -22.55 5.55
CA ILE A 9 -14.07 -22.01 5.52
C ILE A 9 -13.56 -21.83 6.95
N ALA A 10 -14.33 -21.23 7.87
CA ALA A 10 -13.96 -21.12 9.29
C ALA A 10 -13.75 -22.48 9.97
N LYS A 11 -14.44 -23.54 9.52
CA LYS A 11 -14.23 -24.93 10.00
C LYS A 11 -12.98 -25.61 9.45
N ASN A 12 -12.41 -25.09 8.36
CA ASN A 12 -11.22 -25.63 7.69
C ASN A 12 -9.99 -24.70 7.81
N ILE A 13 -10.10 -23.59 8.55
CA ILE A 13 -8.99 -22.70 8.91
C ILE A 13 -8.60 -22.99 10.37
N ASN A 14 -7.31 -22.95 10.68
CA ASN A 14 -6.77 -23.26 12.00
C ASN A 14 -7.24 -22.29 13.12
N ASP A 15 -7.64 -21.07 12.76
CA ASP A 15 -8.25 -20.09 13.68
C ASP A 15 -9.61 -19.62 13.14
N PRO A 16 -10.72 -20.06 13.73
CA PRO A 16 -12.08 -19.65 13.33
C PRO A 16 -12.36 -18.15 13.54
N THR A 17 -11.59 -17.47 14.39
CA THR A 17 -11.78 -16.04 14.70
C THR A 17 -11.30 -15.12 13.57
N LEU A 18 -10.48 -15.64 12.65
CA LEU A 18 -10.06 -14.92 11.44
C LEU A 18 -11.25 -14.50 10.57
N LYS A 19 -12.33 -15.30 10.60
CA LYS A 19 -13.61 -14.94 9.99
C LYS A 19 -14.16 -13.65 10.60
N ASP A 20 -14.10 -13.48 11.92
CA ASP A 20 -14.69 -12.33 12.61
C ASP A 20 -13.88 -11.05 12.41
N TRP A 21 -12.59 -11.17 12.10
CA TRP A 21 -11.71 -10.06 11.74
C TRP A 21 -11.86 -9.64 10.26
N ALA A 22 -11.99 -10.62 9.36
CA ALA A 22 -12.13 -10.38 7.93
C ALA A 22 -13.56 -10.04 7.48
N MET A 23 -14.57 -10.46 8.25
CA MET A 23 -15.96 -10.10 8.03
C MET A 23 -16.24 -8.76 8.69
N PRO A 24 -16.78 -7.76 7.97
CA PRO A 24 -17.09 -6.47 8.57
C PRO A 24 -18.08 -6.66 9.73
N SER A 25 -17.67 -6.30 10.95
CA SER A 25 -18.44 -6.48 12.18
C SER A 25 -18.79 -5.17 12.90
N PHE A 26 -18.68 -4.04 12.19
CA PHE A 26 -19.06 -2.72 12.68
C PHE A 26 -20.57 -2.62 12.94
N THR A 27 -20.96 -1.67 13.80
CA THR A 27 -22.37 -1.38 14.13
C THR A 27 -23.20 -0.96 12.92
N THR A 28 -22.55 -0.67 11.79
CA THR A 28 -23.12 -0.26 10.51
C THR A 28 -23.22 -1.39 9.47
N THR A 29 -22.75 -2.62 9.76
CA THR A 29 -22.74 -3.72 8.80
C THR A 29 -24.15 -4.30 8.54
N THR A 30 -24.61 -4.30 7.29
CA THR A 30 -25.86 -4.97 6.87
C THR A 30 -25.63 -6.41 6.39
N TYR A 31 -26.72 -7.17 6.20
CA TYR A 31 -26.66 -8.54 5.67
C TYR A 31 -25.96 -8.62 4.29
N THR A 32 -26.17 -7.60 3.46
CA THR A 32 -25.54 -7.49 2.13
C THR A 32 -24.03 -7.26 2.24
N ASP A 33 -23.59 -6.41 3.17
CA ASP A 33 -22.16 -6.15 3.42
C ASP A 33 -21.42 -7.39 3.92
N ARG A 34 -22.10 -8.23 4.72
CA ARG A 34 -21.56 -9.53 5.12
C ARG A 34 -21.39 -10.49 3.94
N ILE A 35 -22.33 -10.50 2.99
CA ILE A 35 -22.21 -11.33 1.79
C ILE A 35 -21.07 -10.84 0.89
N VAL A 36 -20.96 -9.52 0.67
CA VAL A 36 -19.88 -8.93 -0.14
C VAL A 36 -18.52 -9.16 0.53
N GLY A 37 -18.41 -8.94 1.84
CA GLY A 37 -17.21 -9.25 2.61
C GLY A 37 -16.81 -10.73 2.52
N ALA A 38 -17.78 -11.65 2.63
CA ALA A 38 -17.53 -13.09 2.47
C ALA A 38 -17.07 -13.45 1.05
N VAL A 39 -17.67 -12.85 0.02
CA VAL A 39 -17.27 -13.07 -1.38
C VAL A 39 -15.88 -12.48 -1.65
N CYS A 40 -15.60 -11.28 -1.13
CA CYS A 40 -14.29 -10.65 -1.22
C CYS A 40 -13.22 -11.47 -0.52
N LEU A 41 -13.47 -11.97 0.70
CA LEU A 41 -12.56 -12.84 1.45
C LEU A 41 -12.27 -14.15 0.70
N MET A 42 -13.32 -14.80 0.18
CA MET A 42 -13.17 -16.02 -0.62
C MET A 42 -12.40 -15.77 -1.93
N ALA A 43 -12.66 -14.62 -2.56
CA ALA A 43 -11.98 -14.23 -3.79
C ALA A 43 -10.51 -13.83 -3.54
N THR A 44 -10.22 -13.11 -2.45
CA THR A 44 -8.85 -12.73 -2.08
C THR A 44 -8.05 -13.94 -1.64
N MET A 45 -8.59 -14.85 -0.81
CA MET A 45 -7.86 -16.07 -0.40
C MET A 45 -7.48 -16.95 -1.61
N LYS A 46 -8.42 -17.18 -2.54
CA LYS A 46 -8.14 -17.95 -3.77
C LYS A 46 -7.19 -17.23 -4.74
N LYS A 47 -7.21 -15.90 -4.77
CA LYS A 47 -6.45 -15.08 -5.75
C LYS A 47 -5.09 -14.62 -5.21
N LEU A 48 -4.90 -14.49 -3.90
CA LEU A 48 -3.64 -14.09 -3.28
C LEU A 48 -2.57 -15.17 -3.47
N GLU A 49 -2.96 -16.44 -3.33
CA GLU A 49 -2.06 -17.60 -3.41
C GLU A 49 -1.40 -17.73 -4.80
N VAL A 50 -2.16 -17.48 -5.87
CA VAL A 50 -1.70 -17.68 -7.25
C VAL A 50 -1.12 -16.42 -7.89
N ASN A 51 -1.51 -15.20 -7.49
CA ASN A 51 -1.22 -13.98 -8.27
C ASN A 51 -0.23 -13.01 -7.59
N SER A 52 -0.04 -13.10 -6.27
CA SER A 52 0.74 -12.07 -5.54
C SER A 52 2.24 -12.16 -5.81
N LYS A 53 2.79 -13.37 -5.86
CA LYS A 53 4.21 -13.59 -6.22
C LYS A 53 4.49 -13.17 -7.66
N ASP A 54 3.63 -13.56 -8.59
CA ASP A 54 3.75 -13.17 -9.99
C ASP A 54 3.72 -11.64 -10.15
N LYS A 55 2.81 -10.94 -9.47
CA LYS A 55 2.73 -9.47 -9.50
C LYS A 55 3.99 -8.79 -8.98
N VAL A 56 4.57 -9.29 -7.90
CA VAL A 56 5.80 -8.73 -7.33
C VAL A 56 6.98 -9.01 -8.25
N GLN A 57 7.05 -10.19 -8.86
CA GLN A 57 8.09 -10.53 -9.84
C GLN A 57 8.03 -9.64 -11.09
N ARG A 58 6.83 -9.19 -11.51
CA ARG A 58 6.68 -8.26 -12.64
C ARG A 58 7.30 -6.89 -12.39
N LEU A 59 7.57 -6.50 -11.14
CA LEU A 59 8.35 -5.27 -10.87
C LEU A 59 9.71 -5.30 -11.57
N ASN A 60 10.31 -6.49 -11.71
CA ASN A 60 11.58 -6.66 -12.39
C ASN A 60 11.51 -6.36 -13.90
N GLU A 61 10.32 -6.36 -14.51
CA GLU A 61 10.12 -5.94 -15.91
C GLU A 61 10.39 -4.43 -16.10
N PHE A 62 10.21 -3.65 -15.04
CA PHE A 62 10.38 -2.19 -15.03
C PHE A 62 11.74 -1.77 -14.45
N ASP A 63 12.65 -2.73 -14.25
CA ASP A 63 13.92 -2.45 -13.61
C ASP A 63 14.84 -1.63 -14.50
N LEU A 64 15.46 -0.61 -13.91
CA LEU A 64 16.42 0.26 -14.58
C LEU A 64 17.85 -0.25 -14.36
N GLN A 65 18.85 0.46 -14.92
CA GLN A 65 20.26 0.06 -14.80
C GLN A 65 20.73 -0.13 -13.35
N GLU A 66 20.14 0.61 -12.42
CA GLU A 66 20.46 0.62 -10.99
C GLU A 66 19.87 -0.58 -10.21
N LYS A 67 19.02 -1.39 -10.85
CA LYS A 67 18.40 -2.60 -10.29
C LYS A 67 17.56 -2.39 -9.02
N LEU A 68 16.96 -1.22 -8.88
CA LEU A 68 16.18 -0.84 -7.70
C LEU A 68 14.89 -1.67 -7.58
N MET A 69 14.24 -2.02 -8.68
CA MET A 69 13.05 -2.88 -8.65
C MET A 69 13.42 -4.29 -8.20
N SER A 70 14.56 -4.84 -8.65
CA SER A 70 15.05 -6.13 -8.18
C SER A 70 15.35 -6.14 -6.67
N LYS A 71 15.96 -5.06 -6.16
CA LYS A 71 16.17 -4.88 -4.71
C LYS A 71 14.84 -4.85 -3.96
N TRP A 72 13.88 -4.05 -4.44
CA TRP A 72 12.57 -3.92 -3.82
C TRP A 72 11.79 -5.24 -3.81
N THR A 73 11.78 -5.97 -4.94
CA THR A 73 11.22 -7.32 -5.06
C THR A 73 11.82 -8.26 -4.02
N THR A 74 13.15 -8.22 -3.83
CA THR A 74 13.83 -9.05 -2.84
C THR A 74 13.36 -8.74 -1.41
N MET A 75 13.09 -7.47 -1.10
CA MET A 75 12.56 -7.04 0.20
C MET A 75 11.07 -7.39 0.39
N LEU A 76 10.27 -7.36 -0.68
CA LEU A 76 8.84 -7.67 -0.65
C LEU A 76 8.56 -9.17 -0.52
N ASN A 77 9.37 -10.02 -1.14
CA ASN A 77 9.16 -11.47 -1.13
C ASN A 77 8.91 -12.08 0.26
N PRO A 78 9.74 -11.84 1.31
CA PRO A 78 9.49 -12.41 2.63
C PRO A 78 8.20 -11.89 3.28
N ILE A 79 7.79 -10.65 2.99
CA ILE A 79 6.53 -10.08 3.47
C ILE A 79 5.36 -10.82 2.82
N ILE A 80 5.41 -11.02 1.50
CA ILE A 80 4.38 -11.75 0.74
C ILE A 80 4.30 -13.22 1.17
N ASP A 81 5.43 -13.85 1.45
CA ASP A 81 5.45 -15.21 2.01
C ASP A 81 4.71 -15.29 3.35
N GLN A 82 4.82 -14.26 4.21
CA GLN A 82 4.09 -14.19 5.47
C GLN A 82 2.59 -13.91 5.27
N PHE A 83 2.21 -13.12 4.26
CA PHE A 83 0.81 -13.00 3.86
C PHE A 83 0.24 -14.34 3.39
N ILE A 84 0.97 -15.10 2.56
CA ILE A 84 0.56 -16.43 2.09
C ILE A 84 0.47 -17.41 3.26
N ALA A 85 1.48 -17.47 4.12
CA ALA A 85 1.48 -18.32 5.30
C ALA A 85 0.29 -18.03 6.22
N SER A 86 -0.09 -16.75 6.35
CA SER A 86 -1.26 -16.33 7.12
C SER A 86 -2.57 -16.80 6.49
N VAL A 87 -2.70 -16.72 5.16
CA VAL A 87 -3.86 -17.27 4.43
C VAL A 87 -3.96 -18.79 4.57
N GLU A 88 -2.81 -19.49 4.58
CA GLU A 88 -2.73 -20.94 4.83
C GLU A 88 -3.01 -21.34 6.29
N GLY A 89 -3.26 -20.37 7.19
CA GLY A 89 -3.48 -20.64 8.60
C GLY A 89 -2.20 -21.00 9.38
N LYS A 90 -1.03 -20.61 8.86
CA LYS A 90 0.30 -20.75 9.48
C LYS A 90 0.89 -19.38 9.82
N ALA A 91 0.04 -18.45 10.31
CA ALA A 91 0.46 -17.09 10.62
C ALA A 91 1.51 -17.07 11.74
N ASP A 92 2.61 -16.36 11.53
CA ASP A 92 3.62 -16.10 12.54
C ASP A 92 3.30 -14.81 13.30
N THR A 93 2.65 -14.94 14.46
CA THR A 93 2.23 -13.79 15.27
C THR A 93 3.39 -12.96 15.79
N GLU A 94 4.55 -13.56 16.05
CA GLU A 94 5.72 -12.82 16.52
C GLU A 94 6.27 -11.94 15.41
N TRP A 95 6.36 -12.47 14.18
CA TRP A 95 6.72 -11.71 13.00
C TRP A 95 5.71 -10.60 12.70
N TRP A 96 4.41 -10.88 12.78
CA TRP A 96 3.36 -9.89 12.60
C TRP A 96 3.38 -8.79 13.66
N ASN A 97 3.88 -9.02 14.87
CA ASN A 97 4.04 -7.94 15.85
C ASN A 97 5.17 -6.95 15.50
N ARG A 98 5.90 -7.16 14.40
CA ARG A 98 7.00 -6.31 13.92
C ARG A 98 6.62 -5.42 12.72
N ILE A 99 5.32 -5.19 12.48
CA ILE A 99 4.81 -4.37 11.34
C ILE A 99 5.47 -3.00 11.31
N ALA A 100 5.32 -2.27 12.42
CA ALA A 100 5.70 -0.89 12.55
C ALA A 100 6.36 -0.70 13.90
N ASN A 101 7.51 -0.05 13.91
CA ASN A 101 8.22 0.30 15.13
C ASN A 101 8.65 1.77 15.04
N HIS A 102 8.20 2.55 16.01
CA HIS A 102 8.43 3.99 16.07
C HIS A 102 9.61 4.28 17.00
N VAL A 103 10.59 5.02 16.50
CA VAL A 103 11.80 5.40 17.23
C VAL A 103 11.85 6.92 17.37
N GLY A 104 11.62 7.42 18.59
CA GLY A 104 11.56 8.85 18.89
C GLY A 104 12.95 9.49 19.05
N GLY A 105 13.15 10.65 18.42
CA GLY A 105 14.39 11.45 18.48
C GLY A 105 14.41 12.57 19.53
N GLY A 106 13.35 12.71 20.35
CA GLY A 106 13.20 13.87 21.24
C GLY A 106 12.78 15.13 20.47
N SER A 107 13.68 16.11 20.33
CA SER A 107 13.45 17.32 19.50
C SER A 107 13.96 17.18 18.05
N GLY A 108 14.54 16.03 17.71
CA GLY A 108 15.01 15.70 16.37
C GLY A 108 14.09 14.72 15.63
N PRO A 109 14.49 14.27 14.43
CA PRO A 109 13.65 13.46 13.55
C PRO A 109 13.18 12.18 14.24
N THR A 110 11.96 11.79 13.87
CA THR A 110 11.29 10.62 14.41
C THR A 110 11.22 9.56 13.32
N TRP A 111 11.75 8.38 13.60
CA TRP A 111 11.93 7.35 12.58
C TRP A 111 10.85 6.28 12.68
N LEU A 112 10.25 5.94 11.55
CA LEU A 112 9.43 4.76 11.37
C LEU A 112 10.31 3.62 10.84
N SER A 113 10.17 2.45 11.45
CA SER A 113 10.82 1.18 11.07
C SER A 113 9.79 0.04 11.07
N GLY A 114 10.25 -1.18 10.82
CA GLY A 114 9.38 -2.36 10.66
C GLY A 114 9.13 -2.68 9.19
N TRP A 115 8.65 -3.88 8.89
CA TRP A 115 8.53 -4.32 7.49
C TRP A 115 7.53 -3.48 6.68
N ILE A 116 6.66 -2.70 7.32
CA ILE A 116 5.76 -1.77 6.63
C ILE A 116 6.52 -0.71 5.84
N THR A 117 7.73 -0.34 6.24
CA THR A 117 8.53 0.69 5.54
C THR A 117 9.00 0.22 4.16
N VAL A 118 8.97 -1.09 3.89
CA VAL A 118 9.23 -1.64 2.56
C VAL A 118 8.21 -1.18 1.52
N PHE A 119 7.00 -0.77 1.94
CA PHE A 119 6.00 -0.19 1.05
C PHE A 119 6.26 1.28 0.70
N SER A 120 7.28 1.90 1.30
CA SER A 120 7.66 3.30 1.09
C SER A 120 9.17 3.44 0.87
N CYS A 121 9.77 2.52 0.10
CA CYS A 121 11.21 2.53 -0.24
C CYS A 121 11.64 3.67 -1.17
N PHE A 122 10.70 4.42 -1.74
CA PHE A 122 10.97 5.56 -2.60
C PHE A 122 10.47 6.83 -1.91
N ALA A 123 11.30 7.86 -1.86
CA ALA A 123 10.88 9.19 -1.43
C ALA A 123 10.00 9.86 -2.51
N GLU A 124 9.42 11.02 -2.19
CA GLU A 124 8.51 11.74 -3.10
C GLU A 124 9.17 12.18 -4.42
N ASP A 125 10.48 12.43 -4.37
CA ASP A 125 11.31 12.76 -5.55
C ASP A 125 11.70 11.52 -6.37
N GLY A 126 11.28 10.32 -5.94
CA GLY A 126 11.63 9.05 -6.55
C GLY A 126 13.00 8.52 -6.15
N GLU A 127 13.70 9.14 -5.20
CA GLU A 127 14.97 8.63 -4.69
C GLU A 127 14.77 7.34 -3.89
N TRP A 128 15.70 6.39 -4.07
CA TRP A 128 15.70 5.15 -3.32
C TRP A 128 16.15 5.34 -1.87
N ARG A 129 15.31 4.91 -0.94
CA ARG A 129 15.53 4.93 0.52
C ARG A 129 15.48 3.53 1.15
N GLY A 130 15.35 2.47 0.36
CA GLY A 130 15.27 1.09 0.87
C GLY A 130 16.55 0.57 1.54
N ASP A 131 17.69 1.22 1.31
CA ASP A 131 18.99 0.88 1.92
C ASP A 131 19.26 1.66 3.23
N ASP A 132 18.41 2.63 3.58
CA ASP A 132 18.56 3.47 4.79
C ASP A 132 18.20 2.69 6.05
N LYS A 133 19.11 1.86 6.55
CA LYS A 133 18.89 1.01 7.73
C LYS A 133 19.60 1.48 8.99
N GLU A 134 20.40 2.52 8.85
CA GLU A 134 21.25 3.04 9.91
C GLU A 134 21.12 4.57 9.99
N LYS A 135 20.85 5.09 11.19
CA LYS A 135 20.79 6.55 11.43
C LYS A 135 21.59 6.91 12.68
N HIS A 136 22.29 8.05 12.62
CA HIS A 136 23.07 8.56 13.74
C HIS A 136 22.26 9.62 14.50
N GLY A 137 21.79 9.27 15.70
CA GLY A 137 21.05 10.17 16.57
C GLY A 137 21.93 10.81 17.64
N PHE A 138 21.66 12.07 17.99
CA PHE A 138 22.38 12.78 19.07
C PHE A 138 22.15 12.17 20.48
N ARG A 139 21.06 11.40 20.68
CA ARG A 139 20.68 10.80 21.98
C ARG A 139 20.78 9.27 22.04
N THR A 140 20.78 8.57 20.91
CA THR A 140 21.17 7.16 20.91
C THR A 140 22.68 7.12 21.11
N LYS A 141 23.15 6.62 22.25
CA LYS A 141 24.57 6.31 22.50
C LYS A 141 25.05 5.14 21.62
N GLY A 142 24.74 5.17 20.33
CA GLY A 142 24.93 4.12 19.34
C GLY A 142 24.20 4.44 18.03
N GLU A 143 24.63 3.80 16.95
CA GLU A 143 23.92 3.78 15.67
C GLU A 143 22.55 3.13 15.87
N LEU A 144 21.48 3.79 15.43
CA LEU A 144 20.17 3.16 15.31
C LEU A 144 20.24 2.24 14.09
N VAL A 145 20.33 0.93 14.32
CA VAL A 145 20.37 -0.09 13.28
C VAL A 145 19.04 -0.84 13.26
N SER A 146 18.43 -0.94 12.07
CA SER A 146 17.17 -1.62 11.85
C SER A 146 17.31 -2.69 10.77
N GLU A 147 16.59 -3.81 10.90
CA GLU A 147 16.47 -4.81 9.84
C GLU A 147 15.78 -4.25 8.59
N TRP A 148 14.87 -3.29 8.81
CA TRP A 148 14.00 -2.66 7.82
C TRP A 148 14.39 -1.19 7.58
N PRO A 149 14.04 -0.59 6.43
CA PRO A 149 14.28 0.82 6.16
C PRO A 149 13.78 1.74 7.29
N LEU A 150 14.56 2.76 7.61
CA LEU A 150 14.26 3.85 8.52
C LEU A 150 13.78 5.05 7.71
N ILE A 151 12.50 5.38 7.84
CA ILE A 151 11.87 6.50 7.14
C ILE A 151 11.59 7.58 8.17
N ASP A 152 11.95 8.83 7.90
CA ASP A 152 11.50 9.93 8.76
C ASP A 152 9.99 10.03 8.65
N THR A 153 9.29 10.15 9.78
CA THR A 153 7.83 10.32 9.78
C THR A 153 7.34 11.52 8.96
N GLU A 154 8.20 12.51 8.72
CA GLU A 154 7.92 13.66 7.85
C GLU A 154 8.15 13.36 6.35
N GLU A 155 8.88 12.29 6.02
CA GLU A 155 9.25 11.87 4.66
C GLU A 155 8.47 10.63 4.18
N ILE A 156 7.40 10.23 4.89
CA ILE A 156 6.55 9.11 4.45
C ILE A 156 5.89 9.48 3.13
N ALA A 157 6.18 8.68 2.10
CA ALA A 157 5.65 8.91 0.77
C ALA A 157 4.12 8.98 0.77
N HIS A 158 3.59 9.96 0.05
CA HIS A 158 2.16 10.11 -0.14
C HIS A 158 1.56 8.91 -0.91
N GLY A 159 0.31 8.57 -0.60
CA GLY A 159 -0.42 7.48 -1.26
C GLY A 159 -0.83 7.76 -2.71
N TYR A 160 -0.22 8.74 -3.37
CA TYR A 160 -0.47 9.12 -4.75
C TYR A 160 0.81 9.56 -5.46
N VAL A 161 0.80 9.46 -6.78
CA VAL A 161 1.89 9.87 -7.67
C VAL A 161 1.41 10.97 -8.60
N VAL A 162 2.35 11.83 -9.01
CA VAL A 162 2.12 12.89 -10.01
C VAL A 162 3.15 12.72 -11.12
N LEU A 163 2.71 12.72 -12.36
CA LEU A 163 3.55 12.58 -13.55
C LEU A 163 3.30 13.73 -14.51
N ASP A 164 4.37 14.35 -15.00
CA ASP A 164 4.29 15.26 -16.13
C ASP A 164 4.11 14.47 -17.43
N VAL A 165 3.05 14.79 -18.19
CA VAL A 165 2.71 14.15 -19.46
C VAL A 165 2.43 15.19 -20.54
N LYS A 166 2.59 14.80 -21.80
CA LYS A 166 2.20 15.63 -22.95
C LYS A 166 0.98 15.03 -23.63
N ILE A 167 -0.03 15.85 -23.86
CA ILE A 167 -1.27 15.48 -24.56
C ILE A 167 -1.21 16.04 -25.96
N ASP A 168 -1.45 15.21 -26.97
CA ASP A 168 -1.70 15.63 -28.35
C ASP A 168 -3.21 15.63 -28.60
N ASP A 169 -3.80 16.81 -28.73
CA ASP A 169 -5.18 16.98 -29.19
C ASP A 169 -5.18 17.55 -30.61
N ASN A 170 -5.39 16.65 -31.58
CA ASN A 170 -5.49 16.97 -33.01
C ASN A 170 -4.32 17.81 -33.55
N GLY A 171 -3.09 17.51 -33.12
CA GLY A 171 -1.86 18.19 -33.52
C GLY A 171 -1.47 19.38 -32.63
N THR A 172 -2.27 19.70 -31.61
CA THR A 172 -1.92 20.70 -30.59
C THR A 172 -1.40 19.98 -29.34
N MET A 173 -0.16 20.28 -28.97
CA MET A 173 0.49 19.70 -27.79
C MET A 173 0.18 20.53 -26.54
N TYR A 174 -0.20 19.86 -25.45
CA TYR A 174 -0.45 20.45 -24.14
C TYR A 174 0.42 19.78 -23.08
N ASP A 175 1.04 20.55 -22.21
CA ASP A 175 1.68 20.03 -21.02
C ASP A 175 0.62 19.82 -19.92
N ALA A 176 0.60 18.62 -19.34
CA ALA A 176 -0.37 18.22 -18.34
C ALA A 176 0.29 17.43 -17.21
N GLN A 177 -0.43 17.33 -16.09
CA GLN A 177 -0.07 16.51 -14.96
C GLN A 177 -1.11 15.40 -14.79
N LEU A 178 -0.63 14.16 -14.73
CA LEU A 178 -1.41 12.98 -14.40
C LEU A 178 -1.23 12.66 -12.92
N PHE A 179 -2.32 12.65 -12.18
CA PHE A 179 -2.39 12.25 -10.78
C PHE A 179 -2.96 10.85 -10.70
N GLY A 180 -2.40 9.99 -9.86
CA GLY A 180 -2.92 8.64 -9.62
C GLY A 180 -2.66 8.19 -8.20
N GLY A 181 -3.68 7.71 -7.49
CA GLY A 181 -3.52 7.19 -6.13
C GLY A 181 -4.73 7.37 -5.21
N HIS A 182 -4.46 7.24 -3.92
CA HIS A 182 -5.44 7.33 -2.84
C HIS A 182 -5.57 8.77 -2.32
N TYR A 183 -6.09 9.67 -3.16
CA TYR A 183 -6.28 11.09 -2.81
C TYR A 183 -7.75 11.53 -2.88
N THR A 184 -8.66 10.59 -3.14
CA THR A 184 -10.09 10.88 -3.21
C THR A 184 -10.85 10.08 -2.15
N VAL A 185 -11.96 10.64 -1.69
CA VAL A 185 -12.86 9.99 -0.75
C VAL A 185 -14.27 9.97 -1.33
N LYS A 186 -14.97 8.86 -1.13
CA LYS A 186 -16.39 8.73 -1.42
C LYS A 186 -17.15 8.72 -0.10
N LEU A 187 -18.29 9.42 -0.05
CA LEU A 187 -19.24 9.25 1.03
C LEU A 187 -20.01 7.95 0.81
N ALA A 188 -19.88 6.99 1.71
CA ALA A 188 -20.62 5.73 1.66
C ALA A 188 -22.10 5.90 2.02
N ASP A 189 -22.41 6.92 2.82
CA ASP A 189 -23.75 7.28 3.24
C ASP A 189 -23.96 8.80 3.22
N GLU A 190 -25.20 9.24 3.37
CA GLU A 190 -25.56 10.67 3.46
C GLU A 190 -25.12 11.32 4.79
N LYS A 191 -24.39 10.61 5.67
CA LYS A 191 -24.35 10.96 7.11
C LYS A 191 -22.99 11.06 7.78
N SER A 192 -21.87 10.67 7.16
CA SER A 192 -20.47 11.11 7.45
C SER A 192 -19.42 10.01 7.20
N THR A 193 -19.78 8.89 6.59
CA THR A 193 -18.81 7.80 6.39
C THR A 193 -17.97 8.06 5.14
N ILE A 194 -16.67 8.29 5.34
CA ILE A 194 -15.70 8.44 4.24
C ILE A 194 -15.07 7.09 3.88
N VAL A 195 -14.94 6.83 2.59
CA VAL A 195 -14.26 5.64 2.05
C VAL A 195 -13.15 6.11 1.13
N PRO A 196 -11.88 5.79 1.41
CA PRO A 196 -10.78 6.07 0.50
C PRO A 196 -11.04 5.45 -0.87
N GLN A 197 -10.74 6.19 -1.93
CA GLN A 197 -10.89 5.74 -3.32
C GLN A 197 -9.57 5.87 -4.04
N LEU A 198 -9.18 4.79 -4.74
CA LEU A 198 -8.11 4.82 -5.73
C LEU A 198 -8.67 5.46 -6.99
N ASN A 199 -8.18 6.64 -7.36
CA ASN A 199 -8.62 7.34 -8.56
C ASN A 199 -7.41 7.90 -9.31
N TRP A 200 -7.68 8.41 -10.50
CA TRP A 200 -6.74 9.15 -11.31
C TRP A 200 -7.44 10.35 -11.93
N CYS A 201 -6.69 11.42 -12.18
CA CYS A 201 -7.17 12.58 -12.91
C CYS A 201 -6.01 13.22 -13.66
N MET A 202 -6.33 13.99 -14.70
CA MET A 202 -5.35 14.70 -15.49
C MET A 202 -5.72 16.18 -15.53
N MET A 203 -4.75 17.05 -15.33
CA MET A 203 -4.92 18.49 -15.32
C MET A 203 -3.94 19.12 -16.29
N VAL A 204 -4.44 19.92 -17.23
CA VAL A 204 -3.58 20.72 -18.11
C VAL A 204 -2.97 21.87 -17.32
N LYS A 205 -1.68 22.14 -17.55
CA LYS A 205 -0.97 23.20 -16.83
C LYS A 205 -1.61 24.56 -17.10
N GLU A 206 -1.55 25.44 -16.12
CA GLU A 206 -2.22 26.74 -16.17
C GLU A 206 -1.77 27.60 -17.38
N SER A 207 -0.52 27.42 -17.81
CA SER A 207 0.05 28.04 -19.01
C SER A 207 -0.72 27.72 -20.30
N ASP A 208 -1.34 26.54 -20.37
CA ASP A 208 -1.93 26.00 -21.60
C ASP A 208 -3.47 26.05 -21.58
N LEU A 209 -4.07 26.41 -20.43
CA LEU A 209 -5.52 26.66 -20.30
C LEU A 209 -6.07 27.68 -21.31
N PRO A 210 -5.38 28.78 -21.68
CA PRO A 210 -5.88 29.72 -22.68
C PRO A 210 -6.02 29.12 -24.08
N ALA A 211 -5.23 28.09 -24.42
CA ALA A 211 -5.30 27.41 -25.71
C ALA A 211 -6.47 26.42 -25.77
N LEU A 212 -6.89 25.84 -24.64
CA LEU A 212 -8.07 24.96 -24.55
C LEU A 212 -9.39 25.71 -24.69
N LYS A 213 -9.48 26.97 -24.23
CA LYS A 213 -10.73 27.76 -24.28
C LYS A 213 -11.09 28.30 -25.66
N LYS A 214 -10.24 28.07 -26.68
CA LYS A 214 -10.42 28.61 -28.04
C LYS A 214 -11.10 27.64 -29.01
N ASN A 215 -11.35 26.39 -28.58
CA ASN A 215 -12.14 25.38 -29.29
C ASN A 215 -13.46 25.13 -28.55
#